data_AF-A0A9D3UGG2-F1
#
_entry.id   AF-A0A9D3UGG2-F1
#
_cell.length_a   1.000
_cell.length_b   1.000
_cell.length_c   1.000
_cell.angle_alpha   90.00
_cell.angle_beta   90.00
_cell.angle_gamma   90.00
#
_symmetry.space_group_name_H-M   'P 1'
#
loop_
_entity.id
_entity.type
_entity.pdbx_description
1 polymer ?
#
loop_
_entity_poly.entity_id
_entity_poly.type
_entity_poly.pdbx_seq_one_letter_code
_entity_poly.pdbx_strand_id
1 'polypeptide(L)'
;MHAFRDCPAASEIWANLQKLPVQRIETERWRPPETSHVKVNFDAAFSQQHKELCSGIVTRNEEGRILKAKVCKCLCSRSRYLCSGNPVWG
;
A
#
# COMPACT_ATOMS: atom_id res chain seq x y z
N MET A 1 14.47 5.37 3.75
CA MET A 1 13.34 4.70 3.08
C MET A 1 13.32 5.16 1.62
N HIS A 2 14.13 4.55 0.74
CA HIS A 2 14.29 4.98 -0.67
C HIS A 2 13.95 3.88 -1.68
N ALA A 3 13.53 2.70 -1.22
CA ALA A 3 13.38 1.50 -2.04
C ALA A 3 12.34 1.61 -3.18
N PHE A 4 11.47 2.62 -3.14
CA PHE A 4 10.42 2.83 -4.13
C PHE A 4 10.64 4.06 -5.02
N ARG A 5 11.72 4.84 -4.84
CA ARG A 5 11.95 6.03 -5.66
C ARG A 5 12.43 5.69 -7.07
N ASP A 6 13.17 4.60 -7.20
CA ASP A 6 13.80 4.16 -8.46
C ASP A 6 13.01 3.02 -9.14
N CYS A 7 11.80 2.71 -8.66
CA CYS A 7 10.93 1.72 -9.28
C CYS A 7 10.18 2.38 -10.45
N PRO A 8 10.26 1.87 -11.70
CA PRO A 8 9.56 2.46 -12.85
C PRO A 8 8.05 2.64 -12.62
N ALA A 9 7.39 1.68 -11.97
CA ALA A 9 5.98 1.77 -11.62
C ALA A 9 5.69 2.89 -10.60
N ALA A 10 6.60 3.09 -9.64
CA ALA A 10 6.45 4.18 -8.68
C ALA A 10 6.73 5.55 -9.33
N SER A 11 7.72 5.65 -10.22
CA SER A 11 8.03 6.90 -10.93
C SER A 11 6.86 7.40 -11.77
N GLU A 12 6.12 6.50 -12.43
CA GLU A 12 4.91 6.84 -13.18
C GLU A 12 3.78 7.30 -12.24
N ILE A 13 3.55 6.60 -11.13
CA ILE A 13 2.59 6.99 -10.11
C ILE A 13 2.93 8.39 -9.56
N TRP A 14 4.20 8.64 -9.22
CA TRP A 14 4.66 9.95 -8.73
C TRP A 14 4.47 11.06 -9.76
N ALA A 15 4.82 10.81 -11.02
CA ALA A 15 4.65 11.78 -12.10
C ALA A 15 3.17 12.13 -12.34
N ASN A 16 2.26 11.18 -12.14
CA ASN A 16 0.81 11.41 -12.27
C ASN A 16 0.21 12.07 -11.02
N LEU A 17 0.67 11.71 -9.82
CA LEU A 17 0.27 12.36 -8.57
C LEU A 17 0.53 13.88 -8.60
N GLN A 18 1.64 14.31 -9.22
CA GLN A 18 1.96 15.74 -9.39
C GLN A 18 1.04 16.49 -10.34
N LYS A 19 0.35 15.78 -11.26
CA LYS A 19 -0.57 16.36 -12.25
C LYS A 19 -2.01 16.40 -11.75
N LEU A 20 -2.32 15.66 -10.69
CA LEU A 20 -3.64 15.75 -10.09
C LEU A 20 -3.82 17.15 -9.53
N PRO A 21 -4.99 17.79 -9.74
CA PRO A 21 -5.27 19.03 -9.07
C PRO A 21 -5.06 18.78 -7.57
N VAL A 22 -4.19 19.57 -6.95
CA VAL A 22 -4.17 19.71 -5.50
C VAL A 22 -5.47 20.43 -5.16
N GLN A 23 -6.59 19.70 -5.24
CA GLN A 23 -7.73 20.01 -4.40
C GLN A 23 -7.10 20.03 -3.01
N ARG A 24 -7.14 21.20 -2.37
CA ARG A 24 -6.88 21.27 -0.94
C ARG A 24 -7.83 20.26 -0.35
N ILE A 25 -7.30 19.08 -0.04
CA ILE A 25 -8.02 18.08 0.75
C ILE A 25 -8.29 18.90 2.01
N GLU A 26 -9.55 19.29 2.17
CA GLU A 26 -9.99 19.84 3.44
C GLU A 26 -9.41 18.92 4.49
N THR A 27 -8.81 19.49 5.53
CA THR A 27 -8.20 18.73 6.62
C THR A 27 -9.30 18.07 7.46
N GLU A 28 -10.23 17.38 6.80
CA GLU A 28 -11.15 16.45 7.40
C GLU A 28 -10.31 15.39 8.09
N ARG A 29 -10.26 15.52 9.41
CA ARG A 29 -9.78 14.47 10.28
C ARG A 29 -10.58 13.22 9.95
N TRP A 30 -9.89 12.10 9.85
CA TRP A 30 -10.53 10.81 9.61
C TRP A 30 -11.68 10.59 10.60
N ARG A 31 -12.84 10.20 10.06
CA ARG A 31 -14.00 9.78 10.83
C ARG A 31 -14.29 8.30 10.56
N PRO A 32 -14.83 7.56 11.54
CA PRO A 32 -15.38 6.23 11.30
C PRO A 32 -16.40 6.24 10.14
N PRO A 33 -16.56 5.11 9.43
CA PRO A 33 -17.54 5.00 8.36
C PRO A 33 -18.97 5.02 8.91
N GLU A 34 -19.95 5.21 8.03
CA GLU A 34 -21.37 5.17 8.39
C GLU A 34 -21.79 3.79 8.93
N THR A 35 -22.91 3.75 9.66
CA THR A 35 -23.48 2.50 10.18
C THR A 35 -23.64 1.46 9.07
N SER A 36 -23.36 0.20 9.38
CA SER A 36 -23.35 -0.93 8.43
C SER A 36 -22.21 -0.94 7.40
N HIS A 37 -21.25 -0.02 7.48
CA HIS A 37 -20.05 -0.03 6.65
C HIS A 37 -18.82 -0.47 7.43
N VAL A 38 -17.84 -1.03 6.70
CA VAL A 38 -16.52 -1.34 7.24
C VAL A 38 -15.44 -0.59 6.48
N LYS A 39 -14.44 -0.08 7.21
CA LYS A 39 -13.23 0.48 6.59
C LYS A 39 -12.17 -0.60 6.50
N VAL A 40 -11.64 -0.82 5.30
CA VAL A 40 -10.52 -1.72 5.06
C VAL A 40 -9.28 -0.88 4.72
N ASN A 41 -8.22 -1.02 5.51
CA ASN A 41 -6.91 -0.46 5.21
C ASN A 41 -6.01 -1.61 4.78
N PHE A 42 -5.28 -1.45 3.68
CA PHE A 42 -4.29 -2.41 3.19
C PHE A 42 -2.96 -1.69 2.96
N ASP A 43 -1.86 -2.33 3.33
CA ASP A 43 -0.51 -1.83 3.07
C ASP A 43 0.46 -3.00 2.82
N ALA A 44 1.56 -2.71 2.15
CA ALA A 44 2.62 -3.69 1.90
C ALA A 44 4.01 -3.06 1.97
N ALA A 45 4.94 -3.82 2.54
CA ALA A 45 6.34 -3.45 2.66
C ALA A 45 7.24 -4.56 2.11
N PHE A 46 8.36 -4.16 1.52
CA PHE A 46 9.38 -5.08 1.01
C PHE A 46 10.75 -4.76 1.61
N SER A 47 11.44 -5.79 2.09
CA SER A 47 12.83 -5.71 2.52
C SER A 47 13.74 -6.35 1.48
N GLN A 48 14.56 -5.54 0.82
CA GLN A 48 15.53 -6.03 -0.17
C GLN A 48 16.66 -6.84 0.48
N GLN A 49 17.09 -6.46 1.69
CA GLN A 49 18.15 -7.16 2.44
C GLN A 49 17.72 -8.57 2.82
N HIS A 50 16.47 -8.74 3.27
CA HIS A 50 15.94 -10.03 3.71
C HIS A 50 15.18 -10.78 2.61
N LYS A 51 14.96 -10.15 1.44
CA LYS A 51 14.10 -10.67 0.35
C LYS A 51 12.71 -11.05 0.85
N GLU A 52 12.17 -10.24 1.75
CA GLU A 52 10.89 -10.49 2.41
C GLU A 52 9.85 -9.47 1.94
N LEU A 53 8.68 -9.95 1.57
CA LEU A 53 7.50 -9.13 1.38
C LEU A 53 6.56 -9.36 2.56
N CYS A 54 6.00 -8.27 3.07
CA CYS A 54 4.99 -8.30 4.11
C CYS A 54 3.80 -7.47 3.62
N SER A 55 2.60 -7.99 3.75
CA SER A 55 1.37 -7.22 3.56
C SER A 55 0.49 -7.30 4.78
N GLY A 56 -0.29 -6.26 5.02
CA GLY A 56 -1.18 -6.13 6.16
C GLY A 56 -2.54 -5.61 5.74
N ILE A 57 -3.59 -6.16 6.35
CA ILE A 57 -4.96 -5.68 6.20
C ILE A 57 -5.56 -5.44 7.60
N VAL A 58 -6.25 -4.31 7.76
CA VAL A 58 -6.98 -3.95 8.98
C VAL A 58 -8.41 -3.54 8.61
N THR A 59 -9.37 -4.22 9.21
CA THR A 59 -10.80 -3.94 9.07
C THR A 59 -11.33 -3.24 10.31
N ARG A 60 -12.13 -2.19 10.13
CA ARG A 60 -12.73 -1.40 11.22
C ARG A 60 -14.24 -1.25 11.01
N ASN A 61 -14.98 -1.23 12.11
CA ASN A 61 -16.43 -0.98 12.12
C ASN A 61 -16.75 0.53 12.07
N GLU A 62 -18.04 0.86 12.15
CA GLU A 62 -18.63 2.21 12.19
C GLU A 62 -18.26 3.03 13.44
N GLU A 63 -17.75 2.39 14.49
CA GLU A 63 -17.20 3.07 15.67
C GLU A 63 -15.68 3.31 15.55
N GLY A 64 -15.07 2.83 14.45
CA GLY A 64 -13.63 2.87 14.22
C GLY A 64 -12.84 1.78 14.95
N ARG A 65 -13.52 0.88 15.66
CA ARG A 65 -12.92 -0.27 16.36
C ARG A 65 -12.44 -1.31 15.36
N ILE A 66 -11.31 -1.96 15.67
CA ILE A 66 -10.75 -3.01 14.81
C ILE A 66 -11.60 -4.28 14.96
N LEU A 67 -12.14 -4.77 13.85
CA LEU A 67 -12.83 -6.06 13.79
C LEU A 67 -11.83 -7.20 13.57
N LYS A 68 -10.88 -6.99 12.65
CA LYS A 68 -9.84 -7.98 12.33
C LYS A 68 -8.61 -7.32 11.72
N ALA A 69 -7.44 -7.88 12.07
CA ALA A 69 -6.17 -7.58 11.43
C ALA A 69 -5.52 -8.88 10.97
N LYS A 70 -4.87 -8.86 9.79
CA LYS A 70 -4.11 -9.99 9.27
C LYS A 70 -2.83 -9.47 8.64
N VAL A 71 -1.73 -10.16 8.92
CA VAL A 71 -0.43 -9.94 8.30
C VAL A 71 -0.05 -11.20 7.54
N CYS A 72 0.43 -11.02 6.31
CA CYS A 72 0.95 -12.06 5.46
C CYS A 72 2.42 -11.75 5.16
N LYS A 73 3.32 -12.62 5.63
CA LYS A 73 4.75 -12.51 5.37
C LYS A 73 5.15 -13.62 4.39
N CYS A 74 5.75 -13.22 3.26
CA CYS A 74 6.22 -14.13 2.23
C CYS A 74 7.73 -13.97 2.06
N LEU A 75 8.47 -15.07 2.17
CA LEU A 75 9.86 -15.14 1.75
C LEU A 75 9.89 -15.21 0.23
N CYS A 76 10.51 -14.23 -0.43
CA CYS A 76 10.72 -14.26 -1.86
C CYS A 76 11.93 -15.16 -2.15
N SER A 77 11.75 -16.48 -2.02
CA SER A 77 12.84 -17.45 -2.13
C SER A 77 13.33 -17.65 -3.58
N ARG A 78 12.60 -17.19 -4.61
CA ARG A 78 12.98 -17.40 -6.02
C ARG A 78 12.38 -16.48 -7.10
N SER A 79 11.69 -15.37 -6.77
CA SER A 79 11.15 -14.51 -7.83
C SER A 79 12.14 -13.44 -8.29
N ARG A 80 12.83 -13.72 -9.40
CA ARG A 80 13.63 -12.73 -10.14
C ARG A 80 12.79 -11.51 -10.52
N TYR A 81 11.48 -11.67 -10.68
CA TYR A 81 10.55 -10.66 -11.17
C TYR A 81 10.21 -9.55 -10.17
N LEU A 82 10.33 -9.77 -8.85
CA LEU A 82 10.16 -8.69 -7.87
C LEU A 82 11.48 -7.94 -7.58
N CYS A 83 12.62 -8.50 -7.98
CA CYS A 83 13.95 -8.00 -7.62
C CYS A 83 14.74 -7.38 -8.78
N SER A 84 14.34 -7.56 -10.04
CA SER A 84 14.93 -6.89 -11.19
C SER A 84 13.86 -6.08 -11.91
N GLY A 85 13.98 -4.75 -11.90
CA GLY A 85 12.99 -3.80 -12.39
C GLY A 85 12.78 -3.83 -13.91
N ASN A 86 12.07 -4.83 -14.41
CA ASN A 86 11.37 -4.75 -15.69
C ASN A 86 10.05 -5.54 -15.59
N PRO A 87 8.93 -4.88 -15.27
CA PRO A 87 7.62 -5.52 -15.39
C PRO A 87 7.30 -5.69 -16.89
N VAL A 88 7.23 -6.93 -17.36
CA VAL A 88 6.57 -7.27 -18.62
C VAL A 88 5.10 -7.46 -18.30
N TRP A 89 4.27 -6.50 -18.72
CA TRP A 89 2.83 -6.63 -18.70
C TRP A 89 2.41 -7.34 -19.99
N GLY A 90 1.72 -8.48 -19.86
CA GLY A 90 1.00 -9.14 -20.95
C GLY A 90 -0.45 -8.70 -21.00
#